data_AF-A0A2A5HXL6-F1
#
_entry.id   AF-A0A2A5HXL6-F1
#
_cell.length_a   1.000
_cell.length_b   1.000
_cell.length_c   1.000
_cell.angle_alpha   90.00
_cell.angle_beta   90.00
_cell.angle_gamma   90.00
#
_symmetry.space_group_name_H-M   'P 1'
#
loop_
_entity.id
_entity.type
_entity.pdbx_description
1 polymer ?
#
loop_
_entity_poly.entity_id
_entity_poly.type
_entity_poly.pdbx_seq_one_letter_code
_entity_poly.pdbx_strand_id
1 'polypeptide(L)'
;MKKEISPSEQLAKIHIPKQDLSRLEFCESNKAVAVKNWIDSLLATQVLHTSTQLYKATSQVSRLKTDFKNRLEMLEALRPSVNYCVLGLKKNFLNQPIILPKESQKAAIVAQSMQKNMIDGYLAVIMQIKDQSRANSQTMDMLAKALHRAISGIGLLFFRNYQMYTKTPPSLWAVLHSLYIVANYYELRNKVFQDSTLTKVSSLSITNAYVRVLMLATSKTNQLNQYLVETAFDHFELWCQLVKVKPNLSEGGDNIYAVDLLGNKPPVYKLNIDHDERGRYLELDFEPLMKQLDNSSDDLPALSDSGLRMPNDVPTLLLDHLSHTWKYIAKRKQLRQRINSSAEICAGLTNCHFFLCNGQEFNYFVRNSGQTNNYGSNSYGFDEETQPRKGRHVYRVSLKNQSPGGYCLLWKGDKAPKMEAGELLGIKETGQRTWSVGVVRWVRQLKQASQLGVQILSKQPKPYGVTLCLESADESDYSRALYFPPSELGNDAVSILTTKVPFKEFDKVQVIDGDREWAAKFDKSIFSTTSTQQFLFHPLDNKRQNVGTLGNSGNFDQRSYNSNEAGANSVKPESTNHRRNDQSSKNQANNANSGSQSDENFDSSWS
;
A
#
# COMPACT_ATOMS: atom_id res chain seq x y z
N MET A 1 17.19 -27.10 -11.45
CA MET A 1 16.17 -27.44 -12.47
C MET A 1 16.64 -28.67 -13.25
N LYS A 2 16.17 -29.89 -12.91
CA LYS A 2 16.67 -31.17 -13.49
C LYS A 2 15.89 -31.70 -14.70
N LYS A 3 14.93 -30.94 -15.22
CA LYS A 3 14.32 -31.17 -16.54
C LYS A 3 14.09 -29.79 -17.15
N GLU A 4 14.75 -29.49 -18.27
CA GLU A 4 14.42 -28.28 -19.03
C GLU A 4 12.99 -28.42 -19.51
N ILE A 5 12.11 -27.55 -19.00
CA ILE A 5 10.70 -27.61 -19.35
C ILE A 5 10.56 -26.99 -20.72
N SER A 6 10.02 -27.76 -21.66
CA SER A 6 9.91 -27.31 -23.04
C SER A 6 9.06 -26.04 -23.12
N PRO A 7 9.51 -24.98 -23.82
CA PRO A 7 8.67 -23.81 -24.13
C PRO A 7 7.31 -24.20 -24.69
N SER A 8 7.26 -25.30 -25.45
CA SER A 8 6.04 -25.79 -26.08
C SER A 8 4.97 -26.20 -25.08
N GLU A 9 5.36 -26.86 -24.00
CA GLU A 9 4.46 -27.31 -22.93
C GLU A 9 3.95 -26.13 -22.09
N GLN A 10 4.78 -25.10 -21.88
CA GLN A 10 4.36 -23.91 -21.14
C GLN A 10 3.39 -23.04 -21.94
N LEU A 11 3.72 -22.78 -23.21
CA LEU A 11 2.89 -21.96 -24.09
C LEU A 11 1.54 -22.63 -24.39
N ALA A 12 1.46 -23.96 -24.41
CA ALA A 12 0.20 -24.70 -24.62
C ALA A 12 -0.85 -24.46 -23.52
N LYS A 13 -0.43 -24.01 -22.32
CA LYS A 13 -1.34 -23.69 -21.21
C LYS A 13 -1.96 -22.29 -21.34
N ILE A 14 -1.39 -21.45 -22.21
CA ILE A 14 -1.80 -20.06 -22.39
C ILE A 14 -3.02 -20.03 -23.32
N HIS A 15 -4.11 -19.47 -22.82
CA HIS A 15 -5.33 -19.28 -23.59
C HIS A 15 -5.31 -17.88 -24.19
N ILE A 16 -5.30 -17.79 -25.53
CA ILE A 16 -5.45 -16.55 -26.28
C ILE A 16 -6.73 -16.56 -27.11
N PRO A 17 -7.29 -15.38 -27.46
CA PRO A 17 -8.39 -15.28 -28.40
C PRO A 17 -8.07 -15.96 -29.74
N LYS A 18 -9.07 -16.59 -30.35
CA LYS A 18 -8.90 -17.21 -31.68
C LYS A 18 -8.56 -16.14 -32.71
N GLN A 19 -7.58 -16.45 -33.57
CA GLN A 19 -7.21 -15.60 -34.72
C GLN A 19 -8.19 -15.86 -35.87
N ASP A 20 -9.40 -15.35 -35.76
CA ASP A 20 -10.53 -15.65 -36.65
C ASP A 20 -10.89 -14.51 -37.62
N LEU A 21 -10.44 -13.27 -37.37
CA LEU A 21 -10.80 -12.12 -38.19
C LEU A 21 -9.95 -12.06 -39.47
N SER A 22 -10.60 -11.89 -40.62
CA SER A 22 -9.92 -11.73 -41.92
C SER A 22 -9.61 -10.28 -42.26
N ARG A 23 -10.28 -9.30 -41.64
CA ARG A 23 -10.14 -7.87 -41.94
C ARG A 23 -10.29 -6.99 -40.69
N LEU A 24 -9.54 -5.89 -40.64
CA LEU A 24 -9.73 -4.80 -39.70
C LEU A 24 -10.82 -3.84 -40.20
N GLU A 25 -11.77 -3.47 -39.33
CA GLU A 25 -12.91 -2.61 -39.68
C GLU A 25 -12.61 -1.12 -39.48
N PHE A 26 -11.62 -0.78 -38.67
CA PHE A 26 -11.33 0.60 -38.28
C PHE A 26 -10.34 1.31 -39.22
N CYS A 27 -9.67 0.58 -40.11
CA CYS A 27 -8.68 1.14 -41.05
C CYS A 27 -8.79 0.51 -42.44
N GLU A 28 -8.13 1.14 -43.41
CA GLU A 28 -8.27 0.82 -44.84
C GLU A 28 -7.71 -0.56 -45.23
N SER A 29 -6.70 -1.07 -44.50
CA SER A 29 -6.08 -2.36 -44.79
C SER A 29 -5.56 -3.09 -43.54
N ASN A 30 -5.22 -4.37 -43.69
CA ASN A 30 -4.63 -5.21 -42.65
C ASN A 30 -3.09 -5.04 -42.53
N LYS A 31 -2.55 -3.86 -42.84
CA LYS A 31 -1.11 -3.59 -42.78
C LYS A 31 -0.80 -2.65 -41.62
N ALA A 32 0.34 -2.86 -40.96
CA ALA A 32 0.78 -2.03 -39.84
C ALA A 32 0.85 -0.53 -40.18
N VAL A 33 1.23 -0.18 -41.41
CA VAL A 33 1.24 1.21 -41.90
C VAL A 33 -0.16 1.84 -41.86
N ALA A 34 -1.21 1.12 -42.27
CA ALA A 34 -2.58 1.64 -42.23
C ALA A 34 -3.08 1.81 -40.79
N VAL A 35 -2.70 0.91 -39.88
CA VAL A 35 -2.97 1.06 -38.45
C VAL A 35 -2.28 2.29 -37.87
N LYS A 36 -1.01 2.52 -38.24
CA LYS A 36 -0.26 3.71 -37.83
C LYS A 36 -0.91 5.01 -38.33
N ASN A 37 -1.22 5.09 -39.62
CA ASN A 37 -1.90 6.25 -40.21
C ASN A 37 -3.25 6.52 -39.54
N TRP A 38 -4.01 5.47 -39.22
CA TRP A 38 -5.25 5.60 -38.48
C TRP A 38 -5.03 6.16 -37.08
N ILE A 39 -4.03 5.69 -36.33
CA ILE A 39 -3.69 6.23 -35.01
C ILE A 39 -3.31 7.71 -35.08
N ASP A 40 -2.49 8.09 -36.07
CA ASP A 40 -2.03 9.46 -36.27
C ASP A 40 -3.21 10.41 -36.60
N SER A 41 -4.33 9.88 -37.11
CA SER A 41 -5.58 10.63 -37.34
C SER A 41 -6.42 10.84 -36.08
N LEU A 42 -6.14 10.12 -34.98
CA LEU A 42 -6.92 10.21 -33.75
C LEU A 42 -6.56 11.48 -32.96
N LEU A 43 -7.60 12.21 -32.53
CA LEU A 43 -7.42 13.36 -31.66
C LEU A 43 -7.04 12.91 -30.24
N ALA A 44 -5.77 13.10 -29.87
CA ALA A 44 -5.28 12.78 -28.53
C ALA A 44 -6.00 13.55 -27.41
N THR A 45 -6.62 14.70 -27.72
CA THR A 45 -7.36 15.53 -26.76
C THR A 45 -8.69 14.91 -26.31
N GLN A 46 -9.26 13.97 -27.07
CA GLN A 46 -10.57 13.36 -26.78
C GLN A 46 -10.42 11.96 -26.14
N VAL A 47 -9.80 11.88 -24.97
CA VAL A 47 -9.44 10.62 -24.29
C VAL A 47 -10.56 9.58 -24.26
N LEU A 48 -11.79 9.96 -23.90
CA LEU A 48 -12.91 9.00 -23.79
C LEU A 48 -13.34 8.43 -25.15
N HIS A 49 -13.39 9.28 -26.17
CA HIS A 49 -13.74 8.88 -27.53
C HIS A 49 -12.66 7.96 -28.12
N THR A 50 -11.40 8.42 -28.05
CA THR A 50 -10.22 7.67 -28.51
C THR A 50 -10.10 6.32 -27.79
N SER A 51 -10.37 6.27 -26.48
CA SER A 51 -10.37 5.01 -25.71
C SER A 51 -11.41 4.02 -26.23
N THR A 52 -12.60 4.48 -26.62
CA THR A 52 -13.66 3.60 -27.13
C THR A 52 -13.27 3.01 -28.49
N GLN A 53 -12.63 3.81 -29.35
CA GLN A 53 -12.13 3.33 -30.63
C GLN A 53 -10.97 2.34 -30.46
N LEU A 54 -9.98 2.67 -29.61
CA LEU A 54 -8.85 1.80 -29.30
C LEU A 54 -9.28 0.48 -28.64
N TYR A 55 -10.31 0.50 -27.80
CA TYR A 55 -10.89 -0.72 -27.23
C TYR A 55 -11.35 -1.70 -28.30
N LYS A 56 -12.06 -1.22 -29.32
CA LYS A 56 -12.46 -2.05 -30.47
C LYS A 56 -11.25 -2.47 -31.31
N ALA A 57 -10.37 -1.53 -31.64
CA ALA A 57 -9.22 -1.77 -32.50
C ALA A 57 -8.24 -2.80 -31.91
N THR A 58 -7.88 -2.68 -30.64
CA THR A 58 -6.99 -3.62 -29.94
C THR A 58 -7.57 -5.03 -29.90
N SER A 59 -8.88 -5.17 -29.71
CA SER A 59 -9.56 -6.47 -29.78
C SER A 59 -9.45 -7.08 -31.18
N GLN A 60 -9.70 -6.29 -32.23
CA GLN A 60 -9.60 -6.77 -33.62
C GLN A 60 -8.16 -7.16 -33.99
N VAL A 61 -7.16 -6.34 -33.64
CA VAL A 61 -5.74 -6.64 -33.89
C VAL A 61 -5.29 -7.90 -33.15
N SER A 62 -5.84 -8.18 -31.96
CA SER A 62 -5.55 -9.42 -31.24
C SER A 62 -6.16 -10.68 -31.88
N ARG A 63 -7.13 -10.54 -32.80
CA ARG A 63 -7.85 -11.65 -33.47
C ARG A 63 -7.60 -11.73 -34.99
N LEU A 64 -6.89 -10.76 -35.55
CA LEU A 64 -6.61 -10.69 -36.99
C LEU A 64 -5.78 -11.89 -37.46
N LYS A 65 -6.15 -12.53 -38.57
CA LYS A 65 -5.32 -13.52 -39.28
C LYS A 65 -4.21 -12.81 -40.04
N THR A 66 -3.02 -12.76 -39.44
CA THR A 66 -1.82 -12.16 -40.03
C THR A 66 -0.57 -12.85 -39.51
N ASP A 67 0.55 -12.68 -40.22
CA ASP A 67 1.87 -13.09 -39.75
C ASP A 67 2.33 -12.29 -38.52
N PHE A 68 3.30 -12.85 -37.79
CA PHE A 68 3.79 -12.32 -36.53
C PHE A 68 4.52 -10.98 -36.67
N LYS A 69 5.18 -10.70 -37.81
CA LYS A 69 5.91 -9.45 -38.03
C LYS A 69 4.92 -8.29 -38.16
N ASN A 70 3.95 -8.44 -39.05
CA ASN A 70 2.91 -7.43 -39.23
C ASN A 70 2.10 -7.20 -37.95
N ARG A 71 1.77 -8.25 -37.18
CA ARG A 71 1.09 -8.08 -35.88
C ARG A 71 1.95 -7.31 -34.88
N LEU A 72 3.23 -7.65 -34.74
CA LEU A 72 4.12 -6.98 -33.80
C LEU A 72 4.25 -5.49 -34.13
N GLU A 73 4.35 -5.14 -35.42
CA GLU A 73 4.39 -3.74 -35.87
C GLU A 73 3.09 -2.99 -35.56
N MET A 74 1.91 -3.60 -35.77
CA MET A 74 0.62 -3.02 -35.38
C MET A 74 0.53 -2.74 -33.87
N LEU A 75 0.98 -3.69 -33.04
CA LEU A 75 0.94 -3.55 -31.60
C LEU A 75 1.89 -2.45 -31.11
N GLU A 76 3.11 -2.37 -31.66
CA GLU A 76 4.04 -1.30 -31.31
C GLU A 76 3.53 0.07 -31.75
N ALA A 77 2.79 0.18 -32.87
CA ALA A 77 2.13 1.41 -33.26
C ALA A 77 1.00 1.80 -32.28
N LEU A 78 0.15 0.86 -31.86
CA LEU A 78 -0.97 1.09 -30.95
C LEU A 78 -0.53 1.43 -29.52
N ARG A 79 0.59 0.86 -29.06
CA ARG A 79 0.98 0.85 -27.65
C ARG A 79 1.06 2.24 -26.98
N PRO A 80 1.69 3.28 -27.58
CA PRO A 80 1.76 4.60 -26.97
C PRO A 80 0.37 5.22 -26.73
N SER A 81 -0.50 5.17 -27.74
CA SER A 81 -1.87 5.72 -27.66
C SER A 81 -2.74 4.97 -26.67
N VAL A 82 -2.59 3.64 -26.59
CA VAL A 82 -3.27 2.83 -25.56
C VAL A 82 -2.79 3.23 -24.16
N ASN A 83 -1.48 3.38 -23.95
CA ASN A 83 -0.95 3.79 -22.65
C ASN A 83 -1.45 5.18 -22.24
N TYR A 84 -1.42 6.14 -23.17
CA TYR A 84 -1.95 7.48 -22.96
C TYR A 84 -3.43 7.45 -22.56
N CYS A 85 -4.26 6.70 -23.28
CA CYS A 85 -5.67 6.57 -22.97
C CYS A 85 -5.92 5.91 -21.61
N VAL A 86 -5.16 4.86 -21.25
CA VAL A 86 -5.24 4.22 -19.93
C VAL A 86 -4.88 5.21 -18.81
N LEU A 87 -3.83 6.02 -18.99
CA LEU A 87 -3.43 7.05 -18.03
C LEU A 87 -4.50 8.16 -17.92
N GLY A 88 -5.11 8.57 -19.03
CA GLY A 88 -6.19 9.54 -19.05
C GLY A 88 -7.47 9.02 -18.36
N LEU A 89 -7.85 7.77 -18.62
CA LEU A 89 -9.01 7.13 -17.98
C LEU A 89 -8.80 6.88 -16.48
N LYS A 90 -7.54 6.79 -16.01
CA LYS A 90 -7.19 6.59 -14.59
C LYS A 90 -7.94 7.56 -13.68
N LYS A 91 -8.09 8.82 -14.10
CA LYS A 91 -8.77 9.88 -13.34
C LYS A 91 -10.25 9.58 -13.06
N ASN A 92 -10.87 8.72 -13.86
CA ASN A 92 -12.30 8.40 -13.77
C ASN A 92 -12.58 7.23 -12.81
N PHE A 93 -11.58 6.44 -12.44
CA PHE A 93 -11.75 5.26 -11.57
C PHE A 93 -10.81 5.19 -10.37
N LEU A 94 -9.76 6.02 -10.32
CA LEU A 94 -8.98 6.27 -9.11
C LEU A 94 -9.51 7.50 -8.35
N ASN A 95 -9.19 7.58 -7.05
CA ASN A 95 -9.71 8.61 -6.14
C ASN A 95 -11.25 8.67 -6.06
N GLN A 96 -11.92 7.58 -6.40
CA GLN A 96 -13.38 7.46 -6.35
C GLN A 96 -13.85 6.90 -5.00
N PRO A 97 -15.16 6.96 -4.69
CA PRO A 97 -15.75 6.21 -3.59
C PRO A 97 -15.30 4.76 -3.54
N ILE A 98 -15.18 4.20 -2.32
CA ILE A 98 -14.73 2.81 -2.13
C ILE A 98 -15.64 1.81 -2.85
N ILE A 99 -16.92 2.13 -3.01
CA ILE A 99 -17.80 1.43 -3.94
C ILE A 99 -17.86 2.24 -5.22
N LEU A 100 -17.14 1.73 -6.23
CA LEU A 100 -16.92 2.44 -7.47
C LEU A 100 -18.25 2.71 -8.20
N PRO A 101 -18.57 3.96 -8.58
CA PRO A 101 -19.79 4.28 -9.33
C PRO A 101 -19.86 3.56 -10.69
N LYS A 102 -21.07 3.33 -11.23
CA LYS A 102 -21.26 2.58 -12.50
C LYS A 102 -20.46 3.15 -13.67
N GLU A 103 -20.34 4.48 -13.77
CA GLU A 103 -19.58 5.14 -14.84
C GLU A 103 -18.07 4.89 -14.69
N SER A 104 -17.56 5.04 -13.47
CA SER A 104 -16.17 4.72 -13.11
C SER A 104 -15.84 3.24 -13.33
N GLN A 105 -16.76 2.33 -13.03
CA GLN A 105 -16.62 0.90 -13.33
C GLN A 105 -16.47 0.65 -14.83
N LYS A 106 -17.30 1.30 -15.67
CA LYS A 106 -17.18 1.19 -17.14
C LYS A 106 -15.82 1.68 -17.62
N ALA A 107 -15.34 2.82 -17.14
CA ALA A 107 -14.03 3.36 -17.49
C ALA A 107 -12.90 2.39 -17.11
N ALA A 108 -12.96 1.79 -15.92
CA ALA A 108 -11.99 0.79 -15.47
C ALA A 108 -12.01 -0.47 -16.34
N ILE A 109 -13.19 -0.99 -16.67
CA ILE A 109 -13.35 -2.16 -17.55
C ILE A 109 -12.75 -1.88 -18.93
N VAL A 110 -13.01 -0.72 -19.52
CA VAL A 110 -12.46 -0.32 -20.81
C VAL A 110 -10.93 -0.25 -20.76
N ALA A 111 -10.36 0.39 -19.74
CA ALA A 111 -8.91 0.49 -19.55
C ALA A 111 -8.25 -0.90 -19.40
N GLN A 112 -8.77 -1.74 -18.50
CA GLN A 112 -8.24 -3.09 -18.25
C GLN A 112 -8.38 -4.00 -19.48
N SER A 113 -9.50 -3.90 -20.20
CA SER A 113 -9.73 -4.71 -21.39
C SER A 113 -8.82 -4.31 -22.55
N MET A 114 -8.57 -3.00 -22.75
CA MET A 114 -7.58 -2.53 -23.71
C MET A 114 -6.19 -3.09 -23.41
N GLN A 115 -5.75 -3.01 -22.14
CA GLN A 115 -4.47 -3.58 -21.73
C GLN A 115 -4.42 -5.09 -21.94
N LYS A 116 -5.49 -5.82 -21.61
CA LYS A 116 -5.58 -7.27 -21.83
C LYS A 116 -5.52 -7.64 -23.31
N ASN A 117 -6.23 -6.92 -24.19
CA ASN A 117 -6.18 -7.14 -25.63
C ASN A 117 -4.77 -6.93 -26.20
N MET A 118 -4.03 -5.93 -25.69
CA MET A 118 -2.62 -5.72 -26.06
C MET A 118 -1.75 -6.90 -25.63
N ILE A 119 -1.90 -7.37 -24.38
CA ILE A 119 -1.19 -8.56 -23.87
C ILE A 119 -1.49 -9.77 -24.78
N ASP A 120 -2.75 -10.01 -25.11
CA ASP A 120 -3.18 -11.12 -25.98
C ASP A 120 -2.59 -11.03 -27.39
N GLY A 121 -2.49 -9.82 -27.94
CA GLY A 121 -1.78 -9.58 -29.19
C GLY A 121 -0.31 -10.00 -29.14
N TYR A 122 0.42 -9.62 -28.08
CA TYR A 122 1.82 -10.01 -27.92
C TYR A 122 1.98 -11.51 -27.65
N LEU A 123 1.07 -12.12 -26.89
CA LEU A 123 1.05 -13.58 -26.70
C LEU A 123 0.83 -14.32 -28.03
N ALA A 124 -0.04 -13.80 -28.91
CA ALA A 124 -0.23 -14.36 -30.24
C ALA A 124 1.05 -14.29 -31.10
N VAL A 125 1.81 -13.19 -31.03
CA VAL A 125 3.13 -13.09 -31.69
C VAL A 125 4.07 -14.19 -31.19
N ILE A 126 4.16 -14.39 -29.87
CA ILE A 126 5.04 -15.39 -29.25
C ILE A 126 4.65 -16.81 -29.70
N MET A 127 3.35 -17.12 -29.72
CA MET A 127 2.85 -18.42 -30.16
C MET A 127 3.12 -18.67 -31.65
N GLN A 128 2.93 -17.66 -32.50
CA GLN A 128 3.22 -17.76 -33.94
C GLN A 128 4.71 -17.97 -34.25
N ILE A 129 5.61 -17.30 -33.50
CA ILE A 129 7.05 -17.47 -33.67
C ILE A 129 7.49 -18.89 -33.26
N LYS A 130 6.92 -19.42 -32.17
CA LYS A 130 7.19 -20.78 -31.68
C LYS A 130 6.82 -21.86 -32.71
N ASP A 131 5.74 -21.66 -33.47
CA ASP A 131 5.30 -22.63 -34.49
C ASP A 131 6.15 -22.60 -35.76
N GLN A 132 7.13 -21.69 -35.87
CA GLN A 132 8.07 -21.67 -36.99
C GLN A 132 9.16 -22.75 -36.84
N SER A 133 9.42 -23.47 -37.93
CA SER A 133 10.44 -24.54 -37.97
C SER A 133 11.88 -24.07 -37.85
N ARG A 134 12.17 -22.80 -38.20
CA ARG A 134 13.49 -22.17 -38.07
C ARG A 134 13.34 -20.71 -37.65
N ALA A 135 13.95 -20.35 -36.52
CA ALA A 135 14.07 -18.96 -36.07
C ALA A 135 15.47 -18.43 -36.37
N ASN A 136 15.57 -17.36 -37.16
CA ASN A 136 16.82 -16.63 -37.35
C ASN A 136 17.02 -15.60 -36.22
N SER A 137 18.19 -14.95 -36.19
CA SER A 137 18.52 -13.94 -35.16
C SER A 137 17.45 -12.83 -35.06
N GLN A 138 16.96 -12.33 -36.20
CA GLN A 138 15.93 -11.29 -36.25
C GLN A 138 14.60 -11.76 -35.65
N THR A 139 14.18 -13.00 -35.93
CA THR A 139 12.99 -13.61 -35.32
C THR A 139 13.15 -13.76 -33.80
N MET A 140 14.35 -14.09 -33.33
CA MET A 140 14.65 -14.17 -31.90
C MET A 140 14.64 -12.79 -31.20
N ASP A 141 15.05 -11.72 -31.90
CA ASP A 141 14.90 -10.34 -31.41
C ASP A 141 13.43 -9.93 -31.30
N MET A 142 12.61 -10.29 -32.29
CA MET A 142 11.16 -10.06 -32.26
C MET A 142 10.49 -10.85 -31.12
N LEU A 143 10.90 -12.10 -30.88
CA LEU A 143 10.44 -12.91 -29.76
C LEU A 143 10.79 -12.25 -28.42
N ALA A 144 12.04 -11.84 -28.25
CA ALA A 144 12.50 -11.16 -27.03
C ALA A 144 11.72 -9.86 -26.77
N LYS A 145 11.47 -9.07 -27.82
CA LYS A 145 10.68 -7.85 -27.74
C LYS A 145 9.23 -8.13 -27.35
N ALA A 146 8.61 -9.16 -27.94
CA ALA A 146 7.24 -9.57 -27.61
C ALA A 146 7.13 -10.10 -26.17
N LEU A 147 8.09 -10.91 -25.71
CA LEU A 147 8.18 -11.38 -24.32
C LEU A 147 8.27 -10.21 -23.34
N HIS A 148 9.18 -9.26 -23.60
CA HIS A 148 9.31 -8.05 -22.79
C HIS A 148 8.00 -7.26 -22.74
N ARG A 149 7.38 -7.00 -23.90
CA ARG A 149 6.10 -6.26 -24.00
C ARG A 149 4.96 -6.96 -23.26
N ALA A 150 4.84 -8.27 -23.38
CA ALA A 150 3.82 -9.06 -22.67
C ALA A 150 4.02 -9.01 -21.15
N ILE A 151 5.26 -9.20 -20.67
CA ILE A 151 5.60 -9.13 -19.24
C ILE A 151 5.31 -7.72 -18.68
N SER A 152 5.78 -6.67 -19.35
CA SER A 152 5.49 -5.28 -18.95
C SER A 152 4.00 -4.96 -18.98
N GLY A 153 3.27 -5.46 -19.98
CA GLY A 153 1.81 -5.32 -20.08
C GLY A 153 1.08 -5.99 -18.91
N ILE A 154 1.47 -7.22 -18.54
CA ILE A 154 0.93 -7.92 -17.35
C ILE A 154 1.26 -7.13 -16.08
N GLY A 155 2.48 -6.59 -15.96
CA GLY A 155 2.88 -5.73 -14.84
C GLY A 155 2.00 -4.50 -14.70
N LEU A 156 1.73 -3.78 -15.79
CA LEU A 156 0.83 -2.64 -15.81
C LEU A 156 -0.62 -3.02 -15.46
N LEU A 157 -1.10 -4.18 -15.91
CA LEU A 157 -2.44 -4.66 -15.55
C LEU A 157 -2.54 -5.02 -14.06
N PHE A 158 -1.52 -5.69 -13.49
CA PHE A 158 -1.45 -5.96 -12.05
C PHE A 158 -1.39 -4.67 -11.24
N PHE A 159 -0.56 -3.72 -11.66
CA PHE A 159 -0.49 -2.40 -11.06
C PHE A 159 -1.87 -1.71 -10.98
N ARG A 160 -2.65 -1.71 -12.06
CA ARG A 160 -4.02 -1.17 -12.04
C ARG A 160 -4.94 -1.93 -11.07
N ASN A 161 -4.89 -3.26 -11.06
CA ASN A 161 -5.68 -4.05 -10.12
C ASN A 161 -5.33 -3.75 -8.66
N TYR A 162 -4.04 -3.57 -8.36
CA TYR A 162 -3.55 -3.22 -7.04
C TYR A 162 -3.93 -1.81 -6.61
N GLN A 163 -3.88 -0.81 -7.51
CA GLN A 163 -4.40 0.53 -7.23
C GLN A 163 -5.92 0.52 -6.94
N MET A 164 -6.67 -0.36 -7.58
CA MET A 164 -8.11 -0.53 -7.36
C MET A 164 -8.44 -1.47 -6.19
N TYR A 165 -7.44 -2.03 -5.49
CA TYR A 165 -7.59 -3.04 -4.44
C TYR A 165 -8.37 -4.29 -4.89
N THR A 166 -8.40 -4.58 -6.19
CA THR A 166 -9.08 -5.72 -6.79
C THR A 166 -8.12 -6.89 -7.00
N LYS A 167 -8.64 -8.12 -6.97
CA LYS A 167 -7.84 -9.31 -7.27
C LYS A 167 -7.26 -9.25 -8.68
N THR A 168 -6.06 -9.80 -8.84
CA THR A 168 -5.49 -10.03 -10.17
C THR A 168 -6.34 -11.04 -10.95
N PRO A 169 -6.45 -10.91 -12.29
CA PRO A 169 -7.19 -11.84 -13.11
C PRO A 169 -6.64 -13.27 -12.97
N PRO A 170 -7.51 -14.30 -12.98
CA PRO A 170 -7.08 -15.70 -12.93
C PRO A 170 -6.10 -16.02 -14.07
N SER A 171 -5.23 -17.02 -13.87
CA SER A 171 -4.23 -17.53 -14.82
C SER A 171 -3.08 -16.60 -15.22
N LEU A 172 -3.18 -15.27 -15.02
CA LEU A 172 -2.14 -14.34 -15.49
C LEU A 172 -0.78 -14.53 -14.80
N TRP A 173 -0.75 -15.03 -13.56
CA TRP A 173 0.51 -15.40 -12.90
C TRP A 173 1.18 -16.58 -13.62
N ALA A 174 0.43 -17.62 -13.96
CA ALA A 174 0.96 -18.74 -14.73
C ALA A 174 1.46 -18.30 -16.12
N VAL A 175 0.73 -17.38 -16.78
CA VAL A 175 1.19 -16.79 -18.05
C VAL A 175 2.50 -16.04 -17.85
N LEU A 176 2.59 -15.13 -16.87
CA LEU A 176 3.79 -14.36 -16.56
C LEU A 176 5.01 -15.27 -16.33
N HIS A 177 4.85 -16.30 -15.49
CA HIS A 177 5.92 -17.25 -15.19
C HIS A 177 6.33 -18.06 -16.43
N SER A 178 5.36 -18.46 -17.25
CA SER A 178 5.62 -19.16 -18.52
C SER A 178 6.45 -18.29 -19.48
N LEU A 179 6.15 -16.99 -19.59
CA LEU A 179 6.94 -16.06 -20.41
C LEU A 179 8.38 -15.95 -19.90
N TYR A 180 8.58 -15.92 -18.58
CA TYR A 180 9.91 -15.90 -17.99
C TYR A 180 10.68 -17.22 -18.24
N ILE A 181 10.01 -18.37 -18.16
CA ILE A 181 10.60 -19.68 -18.52
C ILE A 181 11.02 -19.69 -20.00
N VAL A 182 10.18 -19.21 -20.91
CA VAL A 182 10.49 -19.14 -22.35
C VAL A 182 11.71 -18.23 -22.59
N ALA A 183 11.75 -17.07 -21.93
CA ALA A 183 12.90 -16.16 -22.01
C ALA A 183 14.19 -16.79 -21.46
N ASN A 184 14.09 -17.63 -20.42
CA ASN A 184 15.22 -18.38 -19.88
C ASN A 184 15.73 -19.43 -20.86
N TYR A 185 14.83 -20.22 -21.44
CA TYR A 185 15.16 -21.30 -22.36
C TYR A 185 15.92 -20.82 -23.60
N TYR A 186 15.50 -19.69 -24.17
CA TYR A 186 16.15 -19.09 -25.33
C TYR A 186 17.27 -18.10 -24.99
N GLU A 187 17.69 -18.03 -23.72
CA GLU A 187 18.75 -17.11 -23.23
C GLU A 187 18.48 -15.61 -23.50
N LEU A 188 17.21 -15.22 -23.58
CA LEU A 188 16.78 -13.85 -23.90
C LEU A 188 16.65 -12.94 -22.67
N ARG A 189 16.73 -13.50 -21.46
CA ARG A 189 16.47 -12.83 -20.18
C ARG A 189 17.15 -11.48 -19.98
N ASN A 190 18.37 -11.34 -20.50
CA ASN A 190 19.19 -10.14 -20.31
C ASN A 190 19.08 -9.13 -21.46
N LYS A 191 18.32 -9.44 -22.53
CA LYS A 191 18.06 -8.47 -23.60
C LYS A 191 17.28 -7.28 -23.07
N VAL A 192 17.75 -6.08 -23.41
CA VAL A 192 17.23 -4.80 -22.94
C VAL A 192 16.40 -4.15 -24.03
N PHE A 193 15.24 -3.60 -23.66
CA PHE A 193 14.32 -2.94 -24.58
C PHE A 193 13.93 -1.58 -24.06
N GLN A 194 14.02 -0.57 -24.94
CA GLN A 194 13.43 0.74 -24.67
C GLN A 194 11.91 0.64 -24.56
N ASP A 195 11.33 1.36 -23.61
CA ASP A 195 9.90 1.29 -23.36
C ASP A 195 9.37 2.65 -22.89
N SER A 196 8.55 3.29 -23.73
CA SER A 196 7.96 4.61 -23.47
C SER A 196 6.92 4.61 -22.36
N THR A 197 6.57 3.44 -21.82
CA THR A 197 5.68 3.34 -20.65
C THR A 197 6.41 3.51 -19.31
N LEU A 198 7.74 3.57 -19.34
CA LEU A 198 8.60 3.79 -18.17
C LEU A 198 8.76 5.28 -17.87
N THR A 199 8.95 5.64 -16.60
CA THR A 199 9.00 7.03 -16.13
C THR A 199 10.33 7.41 -15.49
N LYS A 200 11.01 6.47 -14.83
CA LYS A 200 12.29 6.68 -14.14
C LYS A 200 13.49 6.22 -14.96
N VAL A 201 13.30 5.28 -15.87
CA VAL A 201 14.34 4.78 -16.79
C VAL A 201 13.79 4.68 -18.22
N SER A 202 14.68 4.57 -19.22
CA SER A 202 14.26 4.45 -20.63
C SER A 202 14.10 3.01 -21.11
N SER A 203 14.66 2.04 -20.39
CA SER A 203 14.70 0.64 -20.82
C SER A 203 14.84 -0.35 -19.66
N LEU A 204 14.35 -1.57 -19.86
CA LEU A 204 14.52 -2.69 -18.92
C LEU A 204 14.92 -3.96 -19.67
N SER A 205 15.60 -4.87 -18.96
CA SER A 205 15.75 -6.25 -19.42
C SER A 205 14.47 -7.06 -19.17
N ILE A 206 14.32 -8.22 -19.83
CA ILE A 206 13.21 -9.13 -19.55
C ILE A 206 13.18 -9.55 -18.07
N THR A 207 14.36 -9.85 -17.48
CA THR A 207 14.47 -10.15 -16.04
C THR A 207 14.02 -8.98 -15.19
N ASN A 208 14.46 -7.77 -15.48
CA ASN A 208 14.10 -6.59 -14.68
C ASN A 208 12.60 -6.27 -14.78
N ALA A 209 12.01 -6.41 -15.98
CA ALA A 209 10.57 -6.28 -16.16
C ALA A 209 9.79 -7.32 -15.34
N TYR A 210 10.25 -8.57 -15.31
CA TYR A 210 9.66 -9.63 -14.50
C TYR A 210 9.80 -9.36 -12.99
N VAL A 211 11.00 -9.02 -12.53
CA VAL A 211 11.30 -8.67 -11.13
C VAL A 211 10.47 -7.49 -10.66
N ARG A 212 10.26 -6.46 -11.50
CA ARG A 212 9.37 -5.32 -11.18
C ARG A 212 7.95 -5.79 -10.82
N VAL A 213 7.42 -6.80 -11.51
CA VAL A 213 6.10 -7.38 -11.18
C VAL A 213 6.13 -8.17 -9.86
N LEU A 214 7.21 -8.91 -9.61
CA LEU A 214 7.38 -9.65 -8.35
C LEU A 214 7.47 -8.71 -7.14
N MET A 215 8.26 -7.63 -7.24
CA MET A 215 8.36 -6.61 -6.20
C MET A 215 7.00 -6.01 -5.87
N LEU A 216 6.21 -5.68 -6.89
CA LEU A 216 4.86 -5.17 -6.71
C LEU A 216 3.96 -6.14 -5.95
N ALA A 217 4.04 -7.43 -6.27
CA ALA A 217 3.26 -8.46 -5.60
C ALA A 217 3.68 -8.67 -4.14
N THR A 218 4.96 -8.50 -3.81
CA THR A 218 5.47 -8.62 -2.43
C THR A 218 5.36 -7.33 -1.63
N SER A 219 4.76 -6.26 -2.15
CA SER A 219 4.72 -4.94 -1.48
C SER A 219 3.51 -4.71 -0.57
N LYS A 220 2.62 -5.71 -0.38
CA LYS A 220 1.36 -5.57 0.40
C LYS A 220 0.57 -4.30 0.01
N THR A 221 0.38 -4.11 -1.29
CA THR A 221 -0.20 -2.90 -1.89
C THR A 221 -1.58 -2.54 -1.37
N ASN A 222 -2.33 -3.50 -0.84
CA ASN A 222 -3.62 -3.26 -0.19
C ASN A 222 -3.51 -2.48 1.13
N GLN A 223 -2.32 -2.34 1.70
CA GLN A 223 -2.01 -1.54 2.89
C GLN A 223 -1.49 -0.15 2.56
N LEU A 224 -1.31 0.14 1.28
CA LEU A 224 -0.86 1.43 0.76
C LEU A 224 -2.03 2.15 0.10
N ASN A 225 -2.03 3.49 0.17
CA ASN A 225 -2.96 4.29 -0.61
C ASN A 225 -2.59 4.28 -2.10
N GLN A 226 -3.48 4.75 -2.97
CA GLN A 226 -3.30 4.63 -4.42
C GLN A 226 -2.06 5.38 -4.95
N TYR A 227 -1.73 6.52 -4.33
CA TYR A 227 -0.55 7.31 -4.63
C TYR A 227 0.74 6.56 -4.29
N LEU A 228 0.82 5.98 -3.09
CA LEU A 228 2.00 5.23 -2.66
C LEU A 228 2.24 3.97 -3.48
N VAL A 229 1.18 3.29 -3.93
CA VAL A 229 1.30 2.16 -4.87
C VAL A 229 1.91 2.60 -6.20
N GLU A 230 1.53 3.77 -6.71
CA GLU A 230 2.11 4.37 -7.92
C GLU A 230 3.56 4.78 -7.74
N THR A 231 3.86 5.53 -6.66
CA THR A 231 5.23 5.91 -6.32
C THR A 231 6.13 4.68 -6.20
N ALA A 232 5.68 3.60 -5.53
CA ALA A 232 6.45 2.37 -5.44
C ALA A 232 6.71 1.74 -6.81
N PHE A 233 5.66 1.58 -7.63
CA PHE A 233 5.77 0.92 -8.92
C PHE A 233 6.65 1.67 -9.92
N ASP A 234 6.66 3.01 -9.88
CA ASP A 234 7.57 3.85 -10.67
C ASP A 234 9.02 3.66 -10.22
N HIS A 235 9.28 3.63 -8.90
CA HIS A 235 10.64 3.44 -8.36
C HIS A 235 11.18 2.01 -8.56
N PHE A 236 10.30 1.01 -8.70
CA PHE A 236 10.72 -0.35 -9.03
C PHE A 236 11.39 -0.46 -10.40
N GLU A 237 11.24 0.54 -11.29
CA GLU A 237 12.02 0.63 -12.53
C GLU A 237 13.53 0.74 -12.26
N LEU A 238 13.90 1.46 -11.21
CA LEU A 238 15.29 1.62 -10.78
C LEU A 238 15.73 0.47 -9.87
N TRP A 239 14.89 0.06 -8.93
CA TRP A 239 15.27 -0.90 -7.88
C TRP A 239 15.26 -2.36 -8.35
N CYS A 240 14.55 -2.71 -9.42
CA CYS A 240 14.49 -4.09 -9.91
C CYS A 240 15.86 -4.69 -10.25
N GLN A 241 16.85 -3.87 -10.63
CA GLN A 241 18.20 -4.36 -10.91
C GLN A 241 18.98 -4.82 -9.67
N LEU A 242 18.57 -4.36 -8.48
CA LEU A 242 19.18 -4.70 -7.19
C LEU A 242 18.56 -5.96 -6.58
N VAL A 243 17.38 -6.38 -7.05
CA VAL A 243 16.73 -7.60 -6.58
C VAL A 243 17.14 -8.76 -7.47
N LYS A 244 17.72 -9.82 -6.89
CA LYS A 244 18.19 -10.98 -7.65
C LYS A 244 17.20 -12.15 -7.53
N VAL A 245 17.06 -12.91 -8.60
CA VAL A 245 16.27 -14.15 -8.63
C VAL A 245 17.24 -15.32 -8.61
N LYS A 246 17.41 -15.96 -7.45
CA LYS A 246 18.38 -17.05 -7.24
C LYS A 246 17.72 -18.41 -7.47
N PRO A 247 18.43 -19.38 -8.09
CA PRO A 247 17.94 -20.74 -8.21
C PRO A 247 17.99 -21.47 -6.86
N ASN A 248 16.96 -22.26 -6.57
CA ASN A 248 16.78 -23.00 -5.33
C ASN A 248 16.63 -22.08 -4.09
N LEU A 249 16.09 -22.63 -3.02
CA LEU A 249 15.95 -21.92 -1.75
C LEU A 249 17.16 -22.20 -0.85
N SER A 250 17.76 -21.15 -0.31
CA SER A 250 18.84 -21.28 0.67
C SER A 250 18.31 -21.89 1.98
N GLU A 251 19.12 -22.61 2.74
CA GLU A 251 18.66 -23.17 4.03
C GLU A 251 18.67 -22.14 5.17
N GLY A 252 19.43 -21.05 5.01
CA GLY A 252 19.46 -19.89 5.91
C GLY A 252 19.58 -18.58 5.12
N GLY A 253 19.24 -17.46 5.75
CA GLY A 253 19.32 -16.11 5.16
C GLY A 253 18.06 -15.27 5.40
N ASP A 254 18.21 -13.96 5.26
CA ASP A 254 17.15 -12.96 5.55
C ASP A 254 16.07 -12.90 4.45
N ASN A 255 16.25 -13.62 3.34
CA ASN A 255 15.31 -13.64 2.23
C ASN A 255 14.07 -14.50 2.55
N ILE A 256 12.91 -13.84 2.58
CA ILE A 256 11.66 -14.47 3.01
C ILE A 256 10.71 -14.86 1.86
N TYR A 257 10.98 -14.45 0.62
CA TYR A 257 10.10 -14.70 -0.52
C TYR A 257 10.67 -15.69 -1.52
N ALA A 258 9.78 -16.51 -2.07
CA ALA A 258 10.09 -17.54 -3.05
C ALA A 258 9.02 -17.58 -4.16
N VAL A 259 9.41 -18.00 -5.36
CA VAL A 259 8.54 -18.04 -6.55
C VAL A 259 8.53 -19.43 -7.16
N ASP A 260 7.32 -19.99 -7.34
CA ASP A 260 7.11 -21.19 -8.14
C ASP A 260 6.77 -20.81 -9.58
N LEU A 261 7.73 -21.02 -10.50
CA LEU A 261 7.54 -20.72 -11.92
C LEU A 261 6.49 -21.61 -12.61
N LEU A 262 6.08 -22.71 -11.99
CA LEU A 262 5.06 -23.62 -12.54
C LEU A 262 3.67 -23.39 -11.94
N GLY A 263 3.58 -22.50 -10.96
CA GLY A 263 2.34 -22.16 -10.28
C GLY A 263 1.55 -21.05 -10.98
N ASN A 264 0.36 -20.79 -10.46
CA ASN A 264 -0.47 -19.64 -10.83
C ASN A 264 -0.60 -18.68 -9.63
N LYS A 265 0.50 -18.42 -8.92
CA LYS A 265 0.52 -17.62 -7.70
C LYS A 265 1.62 -16.54 -7.76
N PRO A 266 1.43 -15.42 -7.06
CA PRO A 266 2.51 -14.47 -6.78
C PRO A 266 3.62 -15.15 -5.95
N PRO A 267 4.74 -14.46 -5.69
CA PRO A 267 5.71 -14.89 -4.69
C PRO A 267 5.02 -15.23 -3.36
N VAL A 268 5.50 -16.27 -2.69
CA VAL A 268 4.99 -16.74 -1.39
C VAL A 268 6.11 -16.71 -0.35
N TYR A 269 5.73 -16.75 0.93
CA TYR A 269 6.72 -16.88 2.00
C TYR A 269 7.41 -18.24 1.94
N LYS A 270 8.75 -18.21 2.02
CA LYS A 270 9.62 -19.39 2.09
C LYS A 270 9.25 -20.35 3.22
N LEU A 271 8.74 -19.81 4.33
CA LEU A 271 8.27 -20.59 5.49
C LEU A 271 7.07 -21.49 5.15
N ASN A 272 6.28 -21.15 4.13
CA ASN A 272 5.09 -21.91 3.73
C ASN A 272 5.41 -22.97 2.66
N ILE A 273 6.70 -23.25 2.40
CA ILE A 273 7.14 -24.20 1.39
C ILE A 273 7.73 -25.43 2.08
N ASP A 274 7.20 -26.59 1.72
CA ASP A 274 7.68 -27.88 2.21
C ASP A 274 9.13 -28.13 1.77
N HIS A 275 9.91 -28.75 2.66
CA HIS A 275 11.34 -28.99 2.42
C HIS A 275 11.61 -29.78 1.13
N ASP A 276 10.74 -30.74 0.80
CA ASP A 276 10.88 -31.61 -0.37
C ASP A 276 10.63 -30.86 -1.71
N GLU A 277 9.94 -29.71 -1.68
CA GLU A 277 9.60 -28.94 -2.87
C GLU A 277 10.59 -27.79 -3.16
N ARG A 278 11.55 -27.52 -2.27
CA ARG A 278 12.44 -26.34 -2.34
C ARG A 278 13.23 -26.22 -3.64
N GLY A 279 13.58 -27.34 -4.28
CA GLY A 279 14.32 -27.35 -5.56
C GLY A 279 13.53 -26.84 -6.78
N ARG A 280 12.21 -26.65 -6.64
CA ARG A 280 11.32 -26.09 -7.68
C ARG A 280 11.22 -24.56 -7.63
N TYR A 281 11.52 -23.97 -6.47
CA TYR A 281 11.32 -22.56 -6.23
C TYR A 281 12.57 -21.73 -6.54
N LEU A 282 12.33 -20.48 -6.94
CA LEU A 282 13.35 -19.45 -7.03
C LEU A 282 13.27 -18.53 -5.82
N GLU A 283 14.41 -18.20 -5.23
CA GLU A 283 14.49 -17.28 -4.11
C GLU A 283 14.60 -15.83 -4.60
N LEU A 284 13.86 -14.92 -3.97
CA LEU A 284 13.98 -13.48 -4.22
C LEU A 284 14.91 -12.86 -3.20
N ASP A 285 16.01 -12.31 -3.70
CA ASP A 285 17.04 -11.69 -2.90
C ASP A 285 16.89 -10.17 -2.88
N PHE A 286 16.39 -9.65 -1.77
CA PHE A 286 16.23 -8.22 -1.53
C PHE A 286 17.44 -7.61 -0.81
N GLU A 287 18.40 -8.42 -0.35
CA GLU A 287 19.53 -7.97 0.46
C GLU A 287 20.33 -6.81 -0.17
N PRO A 288 20.66 -6.81 -1.48
CA PRO A 288 21.41 -5.71 -2.08
C PRO A 288 20.61 -4.39 -2.09
N LEU A 289 19.30 -4.48 -2.30
CA LEU A 289 18.41 -3.32 -2.24
C LEU A 289 18.31 -2.80 -0.80
N MET A 290 18.12 -3.69 0.17
CA MET A 290 18.00 -3.30 1.58
C MET A 290 19.25 -2.60 2.10
N LYS A 291 20.44 -3.09 1.74
CA LYS A 291 21.71 -2.43 2.09
C LYS A 291 21.81 -1.02 1.54
N GLN A 292 21.33 -0.78 0.31
CA GLN A 292 21.31 0.58 -0.25
C GLN A 292 20.28 1.49 0.42
N LEU A 293 19.11 0.95 0.80
CA LEU A 293 18.09 1.70 1.54
C LEU A 293 18.59 2.12 2.92
N ASP A 294 19.21 1.20 3.67
CA ASP A 294 19.72 1.46 5.02
C ASP A 294 20.92 2.43 5.02
N ASN A 295 21.84 2.31 4.05
CA ASN A 295 22.98 3.22 3.94
C ASN A 295 22.60 4.66 3.55
N SER A 296 21.40 4.86 2.98
CA SER A 296 20.92 6.16 2.53
C SER A 296 20.14 6.94 3.60
N SER A 297 19.81 6.31 4.73
CA SER A 297 19.18 7.00 5.87
C SER A 297 20.16 7.73 6.78
N ASP A 298 21.46 7.45 6.66
CA ASP A 298 22.51 8.23 7.30
C ASP A 298 22.85 9.44 6.41
N ASP A 299 22.86 10.64 6.98
CA ASP A 299 23.05 11.98 6.36
C ASP A 299 24.40 12.20 5.63
N LEU A 300 25.08 11.13 5.20
CA LEU A 300 26.34 11.21 4.48
C LEU A 300 26.12 11.12 2.96
N PRO A 301 26.45 12.18 2.19
CA PRO A 301 26.41 12.14 0.74
C PRO A 301 27.62 11.34 0.22
N ALA A 302 27.58 10.02 0.35
CA ALA A 302 28.57 9.14 -0.26
C ALA A 302 28.11 8.77 -1.67
N LEU A 303 28.86 9.23 -2.67
CA LEU A 303 28.80 8.75 -4.04
C LEU A 303 29.10 7.24 -4.03
N SER A 304 28.08 6.39 -4.10
CA SER A 304 28.28 4.99 -4.40
C SER A 304 28.61 4.83 -5.89
N ASP A 305 29.68 4.11 -6.20
CA ASP A 305 30.10 3.73 -7.57
C ASP A 305 29.00 3.00 -8.37
N SER A 306 27.92 2.57 -7.70
CA SER A 306 26.75 1.93 -8.28
C SER A 306 25.73 2.86 -8.95
N GLY A 307 25.96 4.19 -8.99
CA GLY A 307 25.20 5.13 -9.83
C GLY A 307 23.70 5.32 -9.53
N LEU A 308 23.12 4.55 -8.61
CA LEU A 308 21.74 4.68 -8.15
C LEU A 308 21.68 5.69 -7.02
N ARG A 309 21.39 6.95 -7.35
CA ARG A 309 20.97 7.93 -6.36
C ARG A 309 19.59 7.53 -5.85
N MET A 310 19.47 7.36 -4.53
CA MET A 310 18.16 7.23 -3.89
C MET A 310 17.35 8.48 -4.19
N PRO A 311 16.16 8.37 -4.79
CA PRO A 311 15.42 9.56 -5.16
C PRO A 311 14.82 10.21 -3.91
N ASN A 312 15.18 11.47 -3.65
CA ASN A 312 14.67 12.27 -2.53
C ASN A 312 13.13 12.47 -2.58
N ASP A 313 12.45 12.03 -3.64
CA ASP A 313 11.00 12.11 -3.84
C ASP A 313 10.21 10.91 -3.26
N VAL A 314 10.87 9.89 -2.70
CA VAL A 314 10.16 8.76 -2.06
C VAL A 314 9.78 9.11 -0.61
N PRO A 315 8.49 9.08 -0.22
CA PRO A 315 8.10 9.32 1.17
C PRO A 315 8.69 8.29 2.14
N THR A 316 9.24 8.74 3.28
CA THR A 316 9.83 7.85 4.30
C THR A 316 8.88 6.74 4.75
N LEU A 317 7.58 7.05 4.91
CA LEU A 317 6.57 6.06 5.29
C LEU A 317 6.44 4.90 4.28
N LEU A 318 6.75 5.15 3.00
CA LEU A 318 6.75 4.12 1.96
C LEU A 318 8.01 3.26 2.08
N LEU A 319 9.17 3.88 2.32
CA LEU A 319 10.43 3.17 2.55
C LEU A 319 10.32 2.26 3.77
N ASP A 320 9.78 2.75 4.88
CA ASP A 320 9.56 1.96 6.10
C ASP A 320 8.63 0.78 5.83
N HIS A 321 7.52 1.00 5.10
CA HIS A 321 6.58 -0.05 4.73
C HIS A 321 7.22 -1.14 3.87
N LEU A 322 7.94 -0.75 2.81
CA LEU A 322 8.58 -1.70 1.89
C LEU A 322 9.73 -2.45 2.58
N SER A 323 10.57 -1.73 3.33
CA SER A 323 11.65 -2.30 4.14
C SER A 323 11.11 -3.34 5.12
N HIS A 324 10.05 -2.99 5.86
CA HIS A 324 9.42 -3.91 6.80
C HIS A 324 8.80 -5.13 6.08
N THR A 325 8.16 -4.92 4.93
CA THR A 325 7.49 -5.97 4.17
C THR A 325 8.46 -6.97 3.55
N TRP A 326 9.67 -6.54 3.19
CA TRP A 326 10.71 -7.40 2.63
C TRP A 326 11.61 -8.06 3.68
N LYS A 327 11.76 -7.46 4.87
CA LYS A 327 12.55 -8.01 5.98
C LYS A 327 11.75 -8.93 6.92
N TYR A 328 10.47 -8.65 7.15
CA TYR A 328 9.73 -9.32 8.24
C TYR A 328 8.43 -9.99 7.79
N ILE A 329 8.22 -11.20 8.31
CA ILE A 329 6.93 -11.89 8.23
C ILE A 329 6.05 -11.43 9.39
N ALA A 330 4.93 -10.79 9.07
CA ALA A 330 3.97 -10.35 10.06
C ALA A 330 3.28 -11.55 10.74
N LYS A 331 3.68 -11.88 11.97
CA LYS A 331 2.99 -12.88 12.80
C LYS A 331 1.76 -12.27 13.45
N ARG A 332 0.61 -12.93 13.32
CA ARG A 332 -0.64 -12.50 13.96
C ARG A 332 -0.54 -12.75 15.48
N LYS A 333 -0.65 -11.68 16.28
CA LYS A 333 -0.58 -11.74 17.76
C LYS A 333 -1.94 -11.95 18.44
N GLN A 334 -3.04 -11.56 17.80
CA GLN A 334 -4.38 -11.56 18.41
C GLN A 334 -5.35 -12.45 17.62
N LEU A 335 -6.12 -13.26 18.37
CA LEU A 335 -7.20 -14.08 17.82
C LEU A 335 -8.36 -13.19 17.35
N ARG A 336 -9.03 -13.63 16.27
CA ARG A 336 -10.21 -12.96 15.73
C ARG A 336 -11.45 -13.79 16.00
N GLN A 337 -12.50 -13.14 16.47
CA GLN A 337 -13.82 -13.73 16.63
C GLN A 337 -14.70 -13.30 15.47
N ARG A 338 -15.38 -14.25 14.83
CA ARG A 338 -16.42 -13.92 13.84
C ARG A 338 -17.58 -13.28 14.57
N ILE A 339 -18.05 -12.16 14.04
CA ILE A 339 -19.20 -11.43 14.57
C ILE A 339 -20.12 -11.07 13.41
N ASN A 340 -21.40 -10.89 13.71
CA ASN A 340 -22.42 -10.44 12.77
C ASN A 340 -23.19 -9.26 13.39
N SER A 341 -22.47 -8.19 13.74
CA SER A 341 -23.05 -6.94 14.20
C SER A 341 -22.90 -5.85 13.12
N SER A 342 -23.48 -4.67 13.37
CA SER A 342 -23.32 -3.49 12.52
C SER A 342 -22.66 -2.35 13.29
N ALA A 343 -22.06 -1.42 12.56
CA ALA A 343 -21.53 -0.19 13.11
C ALA A 343 -21.89 1.01 12.25
N GLU A 344 -21.94 2.17 12.90
CA GLU A 344 -21.96 3.49 12.29
C GLU A 344 -20.53 3.97 12.08
N ILE A 345 -20.25 4.53 10.91
CA ILE A 345 -18.93 4.99 10.48
C ILE A 345 -19.00 6.43 10.02
N CYS A 346 -18.03 7.24 10.42
CA CYS A 346 -17.75 8.53 9.80
C CYS A 346 -16.29 8.58 9.32
N ALA A 347 -16.04 9.13 8.14
CA ALA A 347 -14.71 9.14 7.52
C ALA A 347 -14.01 10.49 7.71
N GLY A 348 -12.71 10.45 8.04
CA GLY A 348 -11.83 11.62 8.14
C GLY A 348 -11.87 12.34 9.49
N LEU A 349 -10.77 13.04 9.81
CA LEU A 349 -10.56 13.76 11.06
C LEU A 349 -11.67 14.78 11.36
N THR A 350 -12.13 15.52 10.35
CA THR A 350 -13.20 16.51 10.48
C THR A 350 -14.50 15.90 11.01
N ASN A 351 -14.92 14.77 10.43
CA ASN A 351 -16.16 14.12 10.86
C ASN A 351 -15.98 13.43 12.22
N CYS A 352 -14.84 12.78 12.46
CA CYS A 352 -14.52 12.22 13.77
C CYS A 352 -14.65 13.28 14.87
N HIS A 353 -14.01 14.44 14.69
CA HIS A 353 -14.08 15.54 15.63
C HIS A 353 -15.52 16.02 15.84
N PHE A 354 -16.27 16.25 14.76
CA PHE A 354 -17.66 16.71 14.84
C PHE A 354 -18.57 15.76 15.64
N PHE A 355 -18.50 14.46 15.36
CA PHE A 355 -19.33 13.46 16.06
C PHE A 355 -18.88 13.20 17.50
N LEU A 356 -17.59 13.40 17.81
CA LEU A 356 -17.09 13.38 19.18
C LEU A 356 -17.55 14.59 19.99
N CYS A 357 -17.74 15.75 19.35
CA CYS A 357 -18.36 16.93 19.97
C CYS A 357 -19.90 16.92 19.93
N ASN A 358 -20.55 15.75 19.82
CA ASN A 358 -22.02 15.63 19.75
C ASN A 358 -22.68 16.50 18.66
N GLY A 359 -21.99 16.73 17.55
CA GLY A 359 -22.50 17.52 16.43
C GLY A 359 -22.20 19.02 16.49
N GLN A 360 -21.27 19.42 17.35
CA GLN A 360 -20.80 20.79 17.44
C GLN A 360 -19.71 21.09 16.39
N GLU A 361 -19.76 22.29 15.81
CA GLU A 361 -18.73 22.78 14.89
C GLU A 361 -17.41 23.07 15.60
N PHE A 362 -16.30 22.90 14.87
CA PHE A 362 -14.97 23.16 15.40
C PHE A 362 -14.77 24.61 15.84
N ASN A 363 -15.24 25.59 15.05
CA ASN A 363 -15.09 27.01 15.40
C ASN A 363 -15.86 27.36 16.69
N TYR A 364 -17.00 26.71 16.92
CA TYR A 364 -17.73 26.89 18.17
C TYR A 364 -17.02 26.17 19.33
N PHE A 365 -16.47 24.97 19.09
CA PHE A 365 -15.63 24.27 20.06
C PHE A 365 -14.45 25.11 20.54
N VAL A 366 -13.71 25.78 19.66
CA VAL A 366 -12.58 26.64 20.06
C VAL A 366 -13.07 27.89 20.79
N ARG A 367 -14.14 28.54 20.33
CA ARG A 367 -14.66 29.80 20.91
C ARG A 367 -15.30 29.63 22.28
N ASN A 368 -15.99 28.52 22.53
CA ASN A 368 -16.72 28.33 23.79
C ASN A 368 -15.78 28.09 24.99
N SER A 369 -14.54 27.65 24.73
CA SER A 369 -13.45 27.51 25.70
C SER A 369 -12.84 28.85 26.16
N GLY A 370 -13.09 29.95 25.46
CA GLY A 370 -12.53 31.26 25.77
C GLY A 370 -13.54 32.17 26.45
N GLN A 371 -13.62 32.16 27.79
CA GLN A 371 -14.11 33.36 28.47
C GLN A 371 -13.07 34.48 28.32
N THR A 372 -13.53 35.60 27.74
CA THR A 372 -12.87 36.92 27.59
C THR A 372 -11.98 37.15 26.37
N ASN A 373 -12.57 37.63 25.26
CA ASN A 373 -12.51 39.06 24.93
C ASN A 373 -13.33 39.39 23.67
N ASN A 374 -14.09 40.49 23.77
CA ASN A 374 -14.76 41.17 22.66
C ASN A 374 -13.72 41.63 21.63
N TYR A 375 -13.60 40.94 20.50
CA TYR A 375 -12.97 41.51 19.31
C TYR A 375 -13.78 41.19 18.06
N GLY A 376 -14.02 42.25 17.29
CA GLY A 376 -14.97 42.32 16.20
C GLY A 376 -14.64 41.35 15.07
N SER A 377 -15.69 40.68 14.62
CA SER A 377 -15.77 39.89 13.40
C SER A 377 -15.24 40.66 12.20
N ASN A 378 -14.17 40.14 11.58
CA ASN A 378 -13.98 40.16 10.13
C ASN A 378 -13.11 38.96 9.74
N SER A 379 -13.76 37.80 9.59
CA SER A 379 -13.15 36.60 9.03
C SER A 379 -13.05 36.75 7.51
N TYR A 380 -11.84 37.06 7.03
CA TYR A 380 -11.44 36.81 5.64
C TYR A 380 -10.32 35.78 5.65
N GLY A 381 -10.70 34.51 5.73
CA GLY A 381 -9.81 33.35 5.59
C GLY A 381 -10.54 32.27 4.82
N PHE A 382 -10.22 32.14 3.54
CA PHE A 382 -10.60 31.11 2.56
C PHE A 382 -11.38 29.89 3.09
N ASP A 383 -12.68 30.06 3.35
CA ASP A 383 -13.67 29.07 2.99
C ASP A 383 -14.31 29.56 1.69
N GLU A 384 -13.96 28.91 0.59
CA GLU A 384 -14.62 29.09 -0.69
C GLU A 384 -16.09 28.66 -0.50
N GLU A 385 -16.96 29.64 -0.26
CA GLU A 385 -18.40 29.49 -0.02
C GLU A 385 -19.19 29.06 -1.27
N THR A 386 -18.55 28.33 -2.20
CA THR A 386 -19.14 27.85 -3.46
C THR A 386 -19.02 26.34 -3.66
N GLN A 387 -18.89 25.56 -2.58
CA GLN A 387 -19.17 24.11 -2.63
C GLN A 387 -20.39 23.78 -1.78
N PRO A 388 -21.42 23.09 -2.33
CA PRO A 388 -22.59 22.71 -1.56
C PRO A 388 -22.14 21.91 -0.33
N ARG A 389 -22.65 22.26 0.86
CA ARG A 389 -22.44 21.56 2.15
C ARG A 389 -22.47 20.04 1.93
N LYS A 390 -21.32 19.41 1.68
CA LYS A 390 -21.22 17.95 1.54
C LYS A 390 -21.67 17.39 2.89
N GLY A 391 -22.82 16.74 2.90
CA GLY A 391 -23.49 16.32 4.12
C GLY A 391 -22.53 15.56 5.04
N ARG A 392 -22.58 15.88 6.33
CA ARG A 392 -21.92 15.07 7.35
C ARG A 392 -22.67 13.76 7.41
N HIS A 393 -22.10 12.74 6.79
CA HIS A 393 -22.75 11.45 6.61
C HIS A 393 -22.21 10.42 7.58
N VAL A 394 -23.12 9.78 8.30
CA VAL A 394 -22.88 8.52 8.99
C VAL A 394 -23.25 7.40 8.04
N TYR A 395 -22.37 6.42 7.92
CA TYR A 395 -22.56 5.26 7.06
C TYR A 395 -22.74 4.01 7.92
N ARG A 396 -23.64 3.13 7.52
CA ARG A 396 -23.87 1.86 8.21
C ARG A 396 -23.11 0.74 7.51
N VAL A 397 -22.31 -0.01 8.27
CA VAL A 397 -21.51 -1.14 7.77
C VAL A 397 -21.76 -2.40 8.58
N SER A 398 -21.46 -3.56 8.00
CA SER A 398 -21.46 -4.83 8.73
C SER A 398 -20.07 -5.14 9.28
N LEU A 399 -19.98 -5.62 10.51
CA LEU A 399 -18.75 -6.16 11.09
C LEU A 399 -18.67 -7.65 10.80
N LYS A 400 -17.55 -8.14 10.27
CA LYS A 400 -17.34 -9.56 9.91
C LYS A 400 -16.52 -10.34 10.92
N ASN A 401 -15.54 -9.68 11.51
CA ASN A 401 -14.77 -10.22 12.62
C ASN A 401 -14.16 -9.06 13.41
N GLN A 402 -13.76 -9.36 14.63
CA GLN A 402 -13.08 -8.42 15.53
C GLN A 402 -11.93 -9.10 16.25
N SER A 403 -10.95 -8.30 16.68
CA SER A 403 -9.95 -8.63 17.68
C SER A 403 -9.83 -7.45 18.66
N PRO A 404 -9.10 -7.58 19.79
CA PRO A 404 -8.95 -6.47 20.73
C PRO A 404 -8.41 -5.18 20.09
N GLY A 405 -7.57 -5.29 19.06
CA GLY A 405 -6.99 -4.16 18.33
C GLY A 405 -7.72 -3.70 17.06
N GLY A 406 -8.86 -4.28 16.67
CA GLY A 406 -9.46 -3.91 15.38
C GLY A 406 -10.67 -4.69 14.90
N TYR A 407 -11.19 -4.26 13.74
CA TYR A 407 -12.35 -4.85 13.06
C TYR A 407 -12.04 -5.18 11.60
N CYS A 408 -12.76 -6.17 11.07
CA CYS A 408 -12.95 -6.32 9.62
C CYS A 408 -14.36 -5.82 9.26
N LEU A 409 -14.44 -4.73 8.53
CA LEU A 409 -15.68 -4.16 8.03
C LEU A 409 -16.02 -4.76 6.67
N LEU A 410 -17.31 -4.95 6.41
CA LEU A 410 -17.87 -5.20 5.09
C LEU A 410 -18.82 -4.06 4.74
N TRP A 411 -18.42 -3.28 3.74
CA TRP A 411 -19.20 -2.19 3.17
C TRP A 411 -20.01 -2.69 1.98
N LYS A 412 -21.32 -2.40 1.95
CA LYS A 412 -22.22 -2.69 0.83
C LYS A 412 -23.04 -1.45 0.48
N GLY A 413 -23.46 -1.33 -0.78
CA GLY A 413 -24.38 -0.29 -1.27
C GLY A 413 -23.70 0.95 -1.87
N ASP A 414 -24.47 1.73 -2.63
CA ASP A 414 -23.92 2.71 -3.57
C ASP A 414 -23.51 4.06 -2.94
N LYS A 415 -23.83 4.28 -1.66
CA LYS A 415 -23.47 5.49 -0.90
C LYS A 415 -22.31 5.18 0.03
N ALA A 416 -21.09 5.30 -0.48
CA ALA A 416 -19.87 5.13 0.30
C ALA A 416 -18.96 6.35 0.14
N PRO A 417 -18.19 6.73 1.18
CA PRO A 417 -17.17 7.74 1.03
C PRO A 417 -16.02 7.17 0.18
N LYS A 418 -15.13 8.07 -0.25
CA LYS A 418 -13.78 7.65 -0.61
C LYS A 418 -13.15 7.01 0.63
N MET A 419 -12.48 5.87 0.45
CA MET A 419 -11.76 5.19 1.53
C MET A 419 -10.54 4.45 1.00
N GLU A 420 -9.37 4.75 1.55
CA GLU A 420 -8.08 4.16 1.20
C GLU A 420 -7.32 3.70 2.45
N ALA A 421 -6.26 2.92 2.27
CA ALA A 421 -5.39 2.57 3.39
C ALA A 421 -4.71 3.83 3.96
N GLY A 422 -4.67 3.93 5.30
CA GLY A 422 -4.20 5.11 6.02
C GLY A 422 -5.30 6.13 6.33
N GLU A 423 -6.54 5.96 5.86
CA GLU A 423 -7.63 6.88 6.21
C GLU A 423 -8.12 6.67 7.65
N LEU A 424 -8.35 7.79 8.33
CA LEU A 424 -8.93 7.83 9.67
C LEU A 424 -10.45 7.67 9.59
N LEU A 425 -11.04 6.93 10.53
CA LEU A 425 -12.47 6.83 10.68
C LEU A 425 -12.90 6.77 12.14
N GLY A 426 -14.11 7.26 12.39
CA GLY A 426 -14.85 7.04 13.63
C GLY A 426 -15.72 5.81 13.45
N ILE A 427 -15.79 4.96 14.47
CA ILE A 427 -16.65 3.78 14.52
C ILE A 427 -17.45 3.75 15.80
N LYS A 428 -18.76 3.58 15.67
CA LYS A 428 -19.69 3.39 16.78
C LYS A 428 -20.46 2.10 16.56
N GLU A 429 -20.15 1.07 17.35
CA GLU A 429 -20.84 -0.21 17.26
C GLU A 429 -22.30 -0.07 17.68
N THR A 430 -23.18 -0.86 17.09
CA THR A 430 -24.60 -0.90 17.47
C THR A 430 -24.72 -1.26 18.95
N GLY A 431 -25.43 -0.43 19.72
CA GLY A 431 -25.59 -0.60 21.18
C GLY A 431 -24.56 0.15 22.02
N GLN A 432 -23.46 0.62 21.43
CA GLN A 432 -22.51 1.51 22.10
C GLN A 432 -22.96 2.97 22.00
N ARG A 433 -22.67 3.75 23.05
CA ARG A 433 -22.97 5.19 23.08
C ARG A 433 -21.82 6.04 22.56
N THR A 434 -20.59 5.57 22.71
CA THR A 434 -19.37 6.31 22.40
C THR A 434 -18.78 5.93 21.04
N TRP A 435 -18.11 6.89 20.41
CA TRP A 435 -17.33 6.67 19.21
C TRP A 435 -15.91 6.22 19.58
N SER A 436 -15.42 5.19 18.89
CA SER A 436 -13.99 4.89 18.84
C SER A 436 -13.38 5.49 17.57
N VAL A 437 -12.06 5.71 17.56
CA VAL A 437 -11.33 6.18 16.39
C VAL A 437 -10.33 5.10 15.96
N GLY A 438 -10.31 4.84 14.66
CA GLY A 438 -9.42 3.86 14.04
C GLY A 438 -8.88 4.33 12.71
N VAL A 439 -7.96 3.54 12.16
CA VAL A 439 -7.36 3.76 10.85
C VAL A 439 -7.52 2.52 9.97
N VAL A 440 -7.80 2.74 8.69
CA VAL A 440 -7.84 1.69 7.68
C VAL A 440 -6.43 1.18 7.44
N ARG A 441 -6.18 -0.10 7.74
CA ARG A 441 -4.90 -0.79 7.53
C ARG A 441 -4.81 -1.54 6.22
N TRP A 442 -5.94 -1.99 5.69
CA TRP A 442 -5.99 -2.55 4.36
C TRP A 442 -7.37 -2.43 3.74
N VAL A 443 -7.40 -2.36 2.41
CA VAL A 443 -8.63 -2.31 1.60
C VAL A 443 -8.65 -3.50 0.65
N ARG A 444 -9.83 -4.11 0.46
CA ARG A 444 -10.04 -5.13 -0.57
C ARG A 444 -11.36 -4.88 -1.27
N GLN A 445 -11.30 -4.68 -2.58
CA GLN A 445 -12.45 -4.48 -3.41
C GLN A 445 -13.02 -5.82 -3.90
N LEU A 446 -14.32 -6.00 -3.69
CA LEU A 446 -15.12 -7.10 -4.23
C LEU A 446 -16.11 -6.52 -5.27
N LYS A 447 -16.81 -7.39 -6.02
CA LYS A 447 -17.67 -6.95 -7.13
C LYS A 447 -18.76 -5.94 -6.74
N GLN A 448 -19.36 -6.08 -5.56
CA GLN A 448 -20.47 -5.23 -5.08
C GLN A 448 -20.30 -4.85 -3.59
N ALA A 449 -19.09 -4.99 -3.08
CA ALA A 449 -18.79 -4.75 -1.68
C ALA A 449 -17.30 -4.44 -1.52
N SER A 450 -16.94 -3.88 -0.38
CA SER A 450 -15.54 -3.65 -0.03
C SER A 450 -15.29 -4.13 1.38
N GLN A 451 -14.13 -4.75 1.58
CA GLN A 451 -13.67 -5.17 2.89
C GLN A 451 -12.57 -4.24 3.37
N LEU A 452 -12.65 -3.84 4.63
CA LEU A 452 -11.69 -2.97 5.27
C LEU A 452 -11.17 -3.63 6.54
N GLY A 453 -9.85 -3.68 6.68
CA GLY A 453 -9.23 -3.93 7.98
C GLY A 453 -9.02 -2.62 8.69
N VAL A 454 -9.60 -2.47 9.88
CA VAL A 454 -9.45 -1.27 10.70
C VAL A 454 -8.69 -1.62 11.96
N GLN A 455 -7.65 -0.85 12.27
CA GLN A 455 -7.03 -0.86 13.59
C GLN A 455 -7.66 0.24 14.44
N ILE A 456 -8.07 -0.08 15.66
CA ILE A 456 -8.52 0.92 16.62
C ILE A 456 -7.30 1.60 17.25
N LEU A 457 -7.27 2.93 17.19
CA LEU A 457 -6.25 3.76 17.81
C LEU A 457 -6.67 4.17 19.22
N SER A 458 -7.96 4.48 19.43
CA SER A 458 -8.51 4.76 20.75
C SER A 458 -10.00 4.41 20.81
N LYS A 459 -10.44 3.84 21.95
CA LYS A 459 -11.85 3.53 22.23
C LYS A 459 -12.62 4.68 22.86
N GLN A 460 -11.92 5.63 23.48
CA GLN A 460 -12.50 6.80 24.15
C GLN A 460 -11.73 8.08 23.77
N PRO A 461 -11.61 8.39 22.47
CA PRO A 461 -10.96 9.62 22.04
C PRO A 461 -11.74 10.84 22.53
N LYS A 462 -11.03 11.95 22.79
CA LYS A 462 -11.63 13.24 23.11
C LYS A 462 -11.31 14.27 22.02
N PRO A 463 -12.25 15.15 21.65
CA PRO A 463 -12.03 16.17 20.63
C PRO A 463 -11.21 17.32 21.21
N TYR A 464 -10.08 17.65 20.57
CA TYR A 464 -9.15 18.69 21.01
C TYR A 464 -8.88 19.64 19.82
N GLY A 465 -8.39 20.84 20.10
CA GLY A 465 -7.78 21.72 19.11
C GLY A 465 -6.29 21.89 19.40
N VAL A 466 -5.51 22.14 18.35
CA VAL A 466 -4.08 22.43 18.50
C VAL A 466 -3.61 23.46 17.47
N THR A 467 -2.70 24.33 17.87
CA THR A 467 -2.04 25.30 16.99
C THR A 467 -0.57 25.44 17.36
N LEU A 468 0.26 25.90 16.42
CA LEU A 468 1.68 26.14 16.69
C LEU A 468 1.83 27.40 17.54
N CYS A 469 2.73 27.36 18.53
CA CYS A 469 3.14 28.58 19.24
C CYS A 469 4.00 29.44 18.31
N LEU A 470 3.41 30.42 17.63
CA LEU A 470 4.12 31.39 16.80
C LEU A 470 4.45 32.64 17.62
N GLU A 471 5.66 33.20 17.47
CA GLU A 471 6.14 34.35 18.25
C GLU A 471 5.47 35.69 17.87
N SER A 472 4.72 35.76 16.76
CA SER A 472 4.25 37.03 16.17
C SER A 472 2.83 37.02 15.59
N ALA A 473 1.89 36.20 16.07
CA ALA A 473 0.53 36.14 15.51
C ALA A 473 -0.54 36.58 16.53
N ASP A 474 -1.22 37.68 16.24
CA ASP A 474 -2.39 38.20 16.99
C ASP A 474 -3.65 37.32 16.83
N GLU A 475 -3.64 36.32 15.94
CA GLU A 475 -4.68 35.28 15.84
C GLU A 475 -4.02 33.91 15.61
N SER A 476 -4.31 32.93 16.49
CA SER A 476 -3.83 31.57 16.32
C SER A 476 -4.92 30.69 15.70
N ASP A 477 -4.68 30.26 14.45
CA ASP A 477 -5.58 29.35 13.76
C ASP A 477 -5.44 27.95 14.35
N TYR A 478 -6.42 27.57 15.16
CA TYR A 478 -6.54 26.24 15.71
C TYR A 478 -6.87 25.22 14.61
N SER A 479 -6.23 24.05 14.70
CA SER A 479 -6.51 22.88 13.88
C SER A 479 -7.15 21.77 14.71
N ARG A 480 -7.99 20.94 14.08
CA ARG A 480 -8.62 19.80 14.75
C ARG A 480 -7.57 18.79 15.20
N ALA A 481 -7.72 18.30 16.42
CA ALA A 481 -6.94 17.22 16.99
C ALA A 481 -7.84 16.24 17.74
N LEU A 482 -7.32 15.05 18.01
CA LEU A 482 -7.98 14.05 18.84
C LEU A 482 -7.01 13.60 19.93
N TYR A 483 -7.41 13.81 21.18
CA TYR A 483 -6.69 13.30 22.32
C TYR A 483 -7.05 11.83 22.55
N PHE A 484 -6.02 10.99 22.70
CA PHE A 484 -6.18 9.59 23.02
C PHE A 484 -5.72 9.34 24.47
N PRO A 485 -6.66 9.02 25.38
CA PRO A 485 -6.31 8.66 26.75
C PRO A 485 -5.53 7.35 26.80
N PRO A 486 -4.79 7.09 27.89
CA PRO A 486 -4.12 5.83 28.08
C PRO A 486 -5.15 4.70 28.17
N SER A 487 -4.85 3.55 27.58
CA SER A 487 -5.73 2.39 27.61
C SER A 487 -5.77 1.78 29.01
N GLU A 488 -6.96 1.51 29.57
CA GLU A 488 -7.12 0.87 30.89
C GLU A 488 -6.47 -0.53 30.98
N LEU A 489 -6.23 -1.18 29.84
CA LEU A 489 -5.71 -2.55 29.72
C LEU A 489 -4.30 -2.61 29.10
N GLY A 490 -3.68 -1.47 28.82
CA GLY A 490 -2.41 -1.38 28.10
C GLY A 490 -1.45 -0.35 28.71
N ASN A 491 -0.17 -0.46 28.37
CA ASN A 491 0.87 0.48 28.78
C ASN A 491 1.00 1.66 27.80
N ASP A 492 -0.11 2.01 27.13
CA ASP A 492 -0.13 3.02 26.08
C ASP A 492 -0.05 4.41 26.71
N ALA A 493 0.98 5.17 26.35
CA ALA A 493 1.13 6.55 26.80
C ALA A 493 0.07 7.46 26.17
N VAL A 494 -0.22 8.56 26.88
CA VAL A 494 -1.08 9.63 26.40
C VAL A 494 -0.56 10.15 25.06
N SER A 495 -1.46 10.35 24.10
CA SER A 495 -1.08 10.84 22.78
C SER A 495 -2.15 11.73 22.14
N ILE A 496 -1.75 12.47 21.11
CA ILE A 496 -2.62 13.36 20.35
C ILE A 496 -2.45 13.10 18.86
N LEU A 497 -3.56 13.00 18.14
CA LEU A 497 -3.60 12.83 16.69
C LEU A 497 -4.03 14.12 16.00
N THR A 498 -3.25 14.56 15.02
CA THR A 498 -3.43 15.82 14.28
C THR A 498 -3.46 15.57 12.78
N THR A 499 -3.70 16.61 11.99
CA THR A 499 -3.27 16.63 10.58
C THR A 499 -1.75 16.52 10.50
N LYS A 500 -1.22 15.96 9.41
CA LYS A 500 0.23 15.78 9.23
C LYS A 500 0.99 17.10 9.04
N VAL A 501 0.36 18.08 8.41
CA VAL A 501 0.91 19.43 8.21
C VAL A 501 0.03 20.40 9.01
N PRO A 502 0.61 21.39 9.72
CA PRO A 502 2.02 21.78 9.76
C PRO A 502 2.89 21.08 10.83
N PHE A 503 2.30 20.22 11.66
CA PHE A 503 2.91 19.71 12.89
C PHE A 503 4.06 18.71 12.70
N LYS A 504 5.10 18.83 13.53
CA LYS A 504 6.29 17.98 13.57
C LYS A 504 6.63 17.56 15.01
N GLU A 505 7.53 16.59 15.11
CA GLU A 505 8.10 16.20 16.41
C GLU A 505 8.79 17.41 17.04
N PHE A 506 8.70 17.53 18.37
CA PHE A 506 9.32 18.60 19.16
C PHE A 506 8.73 20.00 19.00
N ASP A 507 7.68 20.17 18.20
CA ASP A 507 6.95 21.44 18.10
C ASP A 507 6.35 21.83 19.46
N LYS A 508 6.44 23.13 19.77
CA LYS A 508 5.68 23.74 20.87
C LYS A 508 4.31 24.16 20.33
N VAL A 509 3.27 23.76 21.03
CA VAL A 509 1.89 23.96 20.59
C VAL A 509 1.02 24.52 21.71
N GLN A 510 -0.02 25.27 21.35
CA GLN A 510 -1.15 25.51 22.24
C GLN A 510 -2.21 24.44 21.98
N VAL A 511 -2.74 23.87 23.06
CA VAL A 511 -3.75 22.82 23.04
C VAL A 511 -5.00 23.32 23.75
N ILE A 512 -6.17 23.01 23.18
CA ILE A 512 -7.47 23.37 23.74
C ILE A 512 -8.36 22.12 23.82
N ASP A 513 -8.95 21.84 24.98
CA ASP A 513 -9.85 20.68 25.19
C ASP A 513 -11.35 21.01 25.07
N GLY A 514 -11.67 22.28 24.79
CA GLY A 514 -13.03 22.82 24.73
C GLY A 514 -13.42 23.61 25.98
N ASP A 515 -12.65 23.51 27.06
CA ASP A 515 -12.83 24.30 28.29
C ASP A 515 -11.59 25.12 28.66
N ARG A 516 -10.39 24.57 28.44
CA ARG A 516 -9.12 25.17 28.86
C ARG A 516 -8.11 25.14 27.72
N GLU A 517 -7.25 26.16 27.73
CA GLU A 517 -6.09 26.27 26.86
C GLU A 517 -4.80 26.12 27.67
N TRP A 518 -3.82 25.38 27.15
CA TRP A 518 -2.50 25.26 27.75
C TRP A 518 -1.41 24.99 26.71
N ALA A 519 -0.18 25.38 27.05
CA ALA A 519 0.99 25.10 26.25
C ALA A 519 1.43 23.64 26.44
N ALA A 520 1.83 22.99 25.36
CA ALA A 520 2.40 21.65 25.36
C ALA A 520 3.55 21.54 24.36
N LYS A 521 4.31 20.46 24.45
CA LYS A 521 5.33 20.11 23.47
C LYS A 521 5.07 18.71 22.94
N PHE A 522 5.12 18.56 21.62
CA PHE A 522 5.12 17.24 20.98
C PHE A 522 6.47 16.57 21.20
N ASP A 523 6.44 15.25 21.38
CA ASP A 523 7.64 14.42 21.47
C ASP A 523 7.75 13.60 20.17
N LYS A 524 7.94 12.30 20.30
CA LYS A 524 8.07 11.38 19.18
C LYS A 524 6.72 11.10 18.50
N SER A 525 6.75 11.04 17.17
CA SER A 525 5.70 10.50 16.35
C SER A 525 5.65 8.98 16.50
N ILE A 526 4.55 8.48 17.03
CA ILE A 526 4.33 7.04 17.24
C ILE A 526 3.54 6.39 16.11
N PHE A 527 2.87 7.20 15.29
CA PHE A 527 2.13 6.74 14.14
C PHE A 527 1.95 7.87 13.12
N SER A 528 2.04 7.57 11.82
CA SER A 528 1.82 8.53 10.75
C SER A 528 1.13 7.86 9.56
N THR A 529 0.31 8.64 8.87
CA THR A 529 -0.27 8.31 7.56
C THR A 529 0.17 9.37 6.55
N THR A 530 -0.45 9.43 5.38
CA THR A 530 -0.26 10.56 4.47
C THR A 530 -0.96 11.84 4.91
N SER A 531 -1.98 11.75 5.77
CA SER A 531 -2.83 12.90 6.14
C SER A 531 -2.85 13.21 7.63
N THR A 532 -2.50 12.26 8.48
CA THR A 532 -2.54 12.39 9.95
C THR A 532 -1.24 11.96 10.58
N GLN A 533 -0.98 12.47 11.77
CA GLN A 533 0.17 12.09 12.58
C GLN A 533 -0.24 12.03 14.05
N GLN A 534 0.34 11.10 14.79
CA GLN A 534 0.07 10.89 16.21
C GLN A 534 1.37 11.04 16.99
N PHE A 535 1.35 11.92 17.97
CA PHE A 535 2.49 12.26 18.80
C PHE A 535 2.24 11.85 20.24
N LEU A 536 3.30 11.41 20.92
CA LEU A 536 3.39 11.58 22.36
C LEU A 536 3.54 13.08 22.66
N PHE A 537 3.05 13.54 23.80
CA PHE A 537 3.18 14.94 24.18
C PHE A 537 3.14 15.12 25.70
N HIS A 538 3.67 16.25 26.17
CA HIS A 538 3.62 16.65 27.57
C HIS A 538 3.24 18.14 27.71
N PRO A 539 2.48 18.51 28.77
CA PRO A 539 2.19 19.91 29.05
C PRO A 539 3.48 20.67 29.44
N LEU A 540 3.55 21.94 29.08
CA LEU A 540 4.59 22.85 29.52
C LEU A 540 4.06 23.63 30.72
N ASP A 541 4.72 23.49 31.88
CA ASP A 541 4.35 24.23 33.08
C ASP A 541 4.50 25.74 32.86
N ASN A 542 3.40 26.48 32.95
CA ASN A 542 3.43 27.93 33.06
C ASN A 542 3.92 28.34 34.45
N LYS A 543 5.24 28.39 34.66
CA LYS A 543 5.80 29.21 35.74
C LYS A 543 5.65 30.69 35.37
N ARG A 544 4.45 31.25 35.51
CA ARG A 544 4.27 32.71 35.60
C ARG A 544 4.44 33.13 37.06
N GLN A 545 5.50 33.91 37.26
CA GLN A 545 5.84 34.65 38.46
C GLN A 545 4.62 35.41 39.01
N ASN A 546 4.37 35.27 40.31
CA ASN A 546 3.82 36.34 41.16
C ASN A 546 3.89 35.89 42.64
N VAL A 547 4.95 36.27 43.33
CA VAL A 547 4.85 36.75 44.71
C VAL A 547 5.80 37.94 44.84
N GLY A 548 5.27 39.14 44.62
CA GLY A 548 5.81 40.34 45.22
C GLY A 548 4.95 40.69 46.43
N THR A 549 5.50 40.57 47.65
CA THR A 549 5.19 41.50 48.75
C THR A 549 6.37 41.53 49.72
N LEU A 550 6.66 42.74 50.18
CA LEU A 550 7.85 43.17 50.92
C LEU A 550 7.97 42.61 52.34
N GLY A 551 9.24 42.46 52.76
CA GLY A 551 9.73 42.90 54.08
C GLY A 551 9.68 41.89 55.22
N ASN A 552 10.84 41.33 55.61
CA ASN A 552 11.56 41.84 56.79
C ASN A 552 12.98 41.26 56.89
N SER A 553 13.87 42.08 57.42
CA SER A 553 15.31 41.88 57.65
C SER A 553 15.66 40.79 58.68
N GLY A 554 16.78 40.11 58.46
CA GLY A 554 17.49 39.32 59.47
C GLY A 554 18.75 38.64 58.93
N ASN A 555 19.91 39.29 59.09
CA ASN A 555 21.24 38.69 58.95
C ASN A 555 21.40 37.46 59.86
N PHE A 556 22.13 36.42 59.43
CA PHE A 556 23.31 35.88 60.13
C PHE A 556 23.99 34.71 59.35
N ASP A 557 25.30 34.59 59.59
CA ASP A 557 26.35 33.85 58.90
C ASP A 557 26.35 32.30 58.91
N GLN A 558 27.09 31.77 57.91
CA GLN A 558 28.00 30.61 57.86
C GLN A 558 27.92 29.47 58.91
N ARG A 559 27.91 28.20 58.47
CA ARG A 559 29.05 27.23 58.46
C ARG A 559 28.61 25.74 58.40
N SER A 560 29.20 25.01 57.44
CA SER A 560 29.74 23.63 57.49
C SER A 560 28.98 22.50 58.22
N TYR A 561 28.80 21.34 57.56
CA TYR A 561 29.62 20.13 57.80
C TYR A 561 29.31 19.02 56.78
N ASN A 562 30.38 18.50 56.16
CA ASN A 562 30.46 17.22 55.47
C ASN A 562 30.59 16.10 56.50
N SER A 563 30.03 14.91 56.21
CA SER A 563 30.82 13.68 56.32
C SER A 563 30.18 12.50 55.56
N ASN A 564 30.99 11.97 54.66
CA ASN A 564 31.05 10.63 54.09
C ASN A 564 30.72 9.52 55.12
N GLU A 565 30.30 8.33 54.71
CA GLU A 565 31.19 7.26 54.22
C GLU A 565 30.42 6.01 53.77
N ALA A 566 31.08 5.29 52.86
CA ALA A 566 30.64 4.11 52.14
C ALA A 566 31.05 2.80 52.84
N GLY A 567 30.49 1.67 52.41
CA GLY A 567 31.01 0.34 52.75
C GLY A 567 30.24 -0.82 52.13
N ALA A 568 30.58 -1.19 50.89
CA ALA A 568 30.35 -2.51 50.30
C ALA A 568 31.37 -3.50 50.90
N ASN A 569 31.10 -4.79 51.14
CA ASN A 569 31.14 -5.96 50.22
C ASN A 569 31.16 -7.19 51.17
N SER A 570 30.65 -8.41 50.94
CA SER A 570 30.76 -9.33 49.81
C SER A 570 30.19 -10.70 50.21
N VAL A 571 30.14 -11.63 49.23
CA VAL A 571 30.19 -13.11 49.32
C VAL A 571 28.88 -13.88 49.04
N LYS A 572 28.88 -14.54 47.88
CA LYS A 572 28.17 -15.79 47.48
C LYS A 572 29.17 -16.97 47.62
N PRO A 573 28.84 -18.26 47.37
CA PRO A 573 27.55 -18.93 47.07
C PRO A 573 27.34 -20.25 47.87
N GLU A 574 26.20 -20.95 47.70
CA GLU A 574 26.20 -22.43 47.63
C GLU A 574 24.89 -23.02 47.08
N SER A 575 25.05 -24.17 46.43
CA SER A 575 24.11 -24.96 45.65
C SER A 575 23.55 -26.15 46.45
N THR A 576 22.33 -26.62 46.17
CA THR A 576 22.02 -28.06 46.29
C THR A 576 20.81 -28.50 45.46
N ASN A 577 21.04 -29.57 44.70
CA ASN A 577 20.08 -30.40 43.98
C ASN A 577 19.07 -31.08 44.92
N HIS A 578 17.87 -31.40 44.42
CA HIS A 578 17.18 -32.67 44.71
C HIS A 578 16.33 -33.15 43.52
N ARG A 579 16.66 -34.35 43.02
CA ARG A 579 15.86 -35.18 42.11
C ARG A 579 14.82 -35.96 42.93
N ARG A 580 13.65 -36.26 42.34
CA ARG A 580 12.98 -37.57 42.48
C ARG A 580 12.04 -37.84 41.29
N ASN A 581 12.20 -39.04 40.72
CA ASN A 581 11.33 -39.69 39.76
C ASN A 581 10.02 -40.15 40.45
N ASP A 582 8.94 -40.30 39.69
CA ASP A 582 8.27 -41.61 39.60
C ASP A 582 7.32 -41.75 38.39
N GLN A 583 7.13 -43.01 38.01
CA GLN A 583 6.66 -43.53 36.73
C GLN A 583 5.12 -43.69 36.61
N SER A 584 4.70 -43.73 35.34
CA SER A 584 3.65 -44.59 34.74
C SER A 584 2.18 -44.33 35.06
N SER A 585 1.38 -44.17 34.00
CA SER A 585 0.29 -45.11 33.67
C SER A 585 -0.30 -44.82 32.28
N LYS A 586 -0.46 -45.90 31.52
CA LYS A 586 -1.18 -45.99 30.24
C LYS A 586 -2.65 -45.62 30.43
N ASN A 587 -3.25 -44.99 29.42
CA ASN A 587 -4.61 -45.36 29.00
C ASN A 587 -4.85 -44.96 27.54
N GLN A 588 -5.06 -45.99 26.71
CA GLN A 588 -5.74 -45.90 25.43
C GLN A 588 -7.24 -45.79 25.69
N ALA A 589 -7.92 -44.86 25.03
CA ALA A 589 -9.33 -45.00 24.70
C ALA A 589 -9.64 -44.22 23.43
N ASN A 590 -10.11 -44.96 22.43
CA ASN A 590 -10.69 -44.48 21.20
C ASN A 590 -11.85 -43.52 21.47
N ASN A 591 -11.95 -42.44 20.69
CA ASN A 591 -13.22 -42.12 20.06
C ASN A 591 -13.02 -41.29 18.79
N ALA A 592 -13.45 -41.89 17.68
CA ALA A 592 -13.78 -41.18 16.47
C ALA A 592 -14.95 -40.22 16.76
N ASN A 593 -14.93 -39.01 16.21
CA ASN A 593 -15.87 -38.51 15.21
C ASN A 593 -15.84 -36.97 15.13
N SER A 594 -16.11 -36.48 13.93
CA SER A 594 -16.62 -35.15 13.58
C SER A 594 -15.66 -33.97 13.45
N GLY A 595 -15.72 -33.35 12.27
CA GLY A 595 -15.57 -31.91 12.11
C GLY A 595 -14.27 -31.45 11.49
N SER A 596 -14.11 -31.65 10.18
CA SER A 596 -13.17 -30.89 9.36
C SER A 596 -13.44 -29.38 9.49
N GLN A 597 -12.74 -28.72 10.40
CA GLN A 597 -12.57 -27.27 10.36
C GLN A 597 -11.58 -26.98 9.24
N SER A 598 -12.13 -26.64 8.08
CA SER A 598 -11.38 -25.97 7.02
C SER A 598 -10.98 -24.58 7.54
N ASP A 599 -9.77 -24.49 8.10
CA ASP A 599 -9.09 -23.21 8.25
C ASP A 599 -8.99 -22.60 6.85
N GLU A 600 -9.75 -21.54 6.61
CA GLU A 600 -9.65 -20.73 5.39
C GLU A 600 -8.22 -20.18 5.32
N ASN A 601 -7.41 -20.88 4.53
CA ASN A 601 -6.14 -20.42 4.00
C ASN A 601 -6.24 -18.93 3.67
N PHE A 602 -5.40 -18.14 4.33
CA PHE A 602 -5.18 -16.75 3.97
C PHE A 602 -4.86 -16.69 2.48
N ASP A 603 -5.77 -16.08 1.72
CA ASP A 603 -5.78 -16.00 0.26
C ASP A 603 -4.43 -15.45 -0.23
N SER A 604 -3.58 -16.33 -0.76
CA SER A 604 -2.17 -16.06 -1.09
C SER A 604 -1.99 -15.07 -2.25
N SER A 605 -3.06 -14.46 -2.76
CA SER A 605 -3.00 -13.42 -3.78
C SER A 605 -2.59 -12.05 -3.21
N TRP A 606 -2.53 -11.92 -1.89
CA TRP A 606 -2.28 -10.65 -1.17
C TRP A 606 -1.31 -10.77 0.02
N SER A 607 -0.80 -11.98 0.29
CA SER A 607 0.12 -12.26 1.40
C SER A 607 1.56 -12.03 1.01
#